data_AF-A0A1G0CME6-F1
#
_entry.id   AF-A0A1G0CME6-F1
#
_cell.length_a   1.000
_cell.length_b   1.000
_cell.length_c   1.000
_cell.angle_alpha   90.00
_cell.angle_beta   90.00
_cell.angle_gamma   90.00
#
_symmetry.space_group_name_H-M   'P 1'
#
loop_
_entity.id
_entity.type
_entity.pdbx_description
1 polymer ?
#
loop_
_entity_poly.entity_id
_entity_poly.type
_entity_poly.pdbx_seq_one_letter_code
_entity_poly.pdbx_strand_id
1 'polypeptide(L)'
;MIVVVSLLLLFLKAPYVNRILNPQFLALLTFVAVTTTACHKKTSSDFRLERYEYAPGETLDLINLSPKKRNQIWEILNPDGGSDTVVEGQAPQLTLNVLGKDGMYTVRVFDNKKEMSKNISSEKTFKVSAQRGNVIIYTATSKSFPVYIDNQLFTGYDEVEYKLPYGVHSIKASCVYFSGGPTHILDTIITIDSPSNKYLSLD
;
A
#
# COMPACT_ATOMS: atom_id res chain seq x y z
N MET A 1 -4.41 32.98 -17.33
CA MET A 1 -5.69 32.34 -17.71
C MET A 1 -6.77 33.33 -18.16
N ILE A 2 -6.81 34.57 -17.64
CA ILE A 2 -7.80 35.60 -18.05
C ILE A 2 -7.56 36.13 -19.48
N VAL A 3 -6.30 36.23 -19.92
CA VAL A 3 -5.94 36.83 -21.21
C VAL A 3 -6.42 36.02 -22.43
N VAL A 4 -6.48 34.69 -22.33
CA VAL A 4 -6.86 33.80 -23.45
C VAL A 4 -8.37 33.84 -23.72
N VAL A 5 -9.18 33.95 -22.65
CA VAL A 5 -10.65 34.03 -22.77
C VAL A 5 -11.08 35.38 -23.38
N SER A 6 -10.37 36.46 -23.04
CA SER A 6 -10.64 37.79 -23.62
C SER A 6 -10.35 37.86 -25.12
N LEU A 7 -9.33 37.15 -25.61
CA LEU A 7 -9.02 37.11 -27.05
C LEU A 7 -10.09 36.35 -27.84
N LEU A 8 -10.62 35.25 -27.30
CA LEU A 8 -11.64 34.44 -27.97
C LEU A 8 -12.99 35.20 -28.11
N LEU A 9 -13.35 36.01 -27.11
CA LEU A 9 -14.56 36.83 -27.13
C LEU A 9 -14.45 38.05 -28.07
N LEU A 10 -13.24 38.55 -28.33
CA LEU A 10 -12.99 39.62 -29.29
C LEU A 10 -13.26 39.18 -30.75
N PHE A 11 -13.01 37.92 -31.09
CA PHE A 11 -13.30 37.38 -32.42
C PHE A 11 -14.81 37.16 -32.67
N LEU A 12 -15.62 36.97 -31.62
CA LEU A 12 -17.06 36.73 -31.74
C LEU A 12 -17.90 38.01 -31.92
N LYS A 13 -17.34 39.20 -31.65
CA LYS A 13 -18.06 40.48 -31.78
C LYS A 13 -17.81 41.21 -33.11
N ALA A 14 -16.92 40.71 -33.97
CA ALA A 14 -16.68 41.34 -35.27
C ALA A 14 -17.73 40.87 -36.30
N PRO A 15 -18.53 41.79 -36.88
CA PRO A 15 -19.63 41.44 -37.80
C PRO A 15 -19.20 40.81 -39.14
N TYR A 16 -17.90 40.63 -39.37
CA TYR A 16 -17.33 40.12 -40.62
C TYR A 16 -16.84 38.66 -40.59
N VAL A 17 -16.91 37.98 -39.45
CA VAL A 17 -16.28 36.64 -39.28
C VAL A 17 -17.26 35.47 -39.54
N ASN A 18 -18.54 35.74 -39.85
CA ASN A 18 -19.55 34.70 -40.05
C ASN A 18 -19.59 34.06 -41.45
N ARG A 19 -18.74 34.47 -42.39
CA ARG A 19 -18.76 33.92 -43.78
C ARG A 19 -17.61 32.97 -44.13
N ILE A 20 -16.62 32.77 -43.27
CA ILE A 20 -15.43 31.95 -43.58
C ILE A 20 -14.97 31.09 -42.39
N LEU A 21 -15.87 30.66 -41.50
CA LEU A 21 -15.55 29.59 -40.56
C LEU A 21 -16.18 28.28 -41.03
N ASN A 22 -15.35 27.48 -41.70
CA ASN A 22 -15.63 26.08 -41.97
C ASN A 22 -16.01 25.39 -40.64
N PRO A 23 -17.15 24.68 -40.56
CA PRO A 23 -17.57 23.99 -39.34
C PRO A 23 -16.51 23.01 -38.79
N GLN A 24 -15.61 22.52 -39.64
CA GLN A 24 -14.47 21.70 -39.21
C GLN A 24 -13.44 22.49 -38.37
N PHE A 25 -13.26 23.79 -38.63
CA PHE A 25 -12.31 24.65 -37.91
C PHE A 25 -12.84 25.03 -36.52
N LEU A 26 -14.15 25.21 -36.39
CA LEU A 26 -14.81 25.47 -35.10
C LEU A 26 -14.79 24.24 -34.20
N ALA A 27 -14.97 23.04 -34.77
CA ALA A 27 -14.83 21.76 -34.06
C ALA A 27 -13.39 21.50 -33.56
N LEU A 28 -12.37 21.93 -34.33
CA LEU A 28 -10.97 21.80 -33.92
C LEU A 28 -10.64 22.70 -32.71
N LEU A 29 -11.16 23.93 -32.68
CA LEU A 29 -10.96 24.88 -31.59
C LEU A 29 -11.63 24.43 -30.28
N THR A 30 -12.81 23.81 -30.34
CA THR A 30 -13.44 23.19 -29.17
C THR A 30 -12.66 21.96 -28.69
N PHE A 31 -12.09 21.16 -29.60
CA PHE A 31 -11.26 20.00 -29.22
C PHE A 31 -9.95 20.41 -28.52
N VAL A 32 -9.31 21.49 -28.95
CA VAL A 32 -8.10 22.03 -28.31
C VAL A 32 -8.42 22.68 -26.95
N ALA A 33 -9.60 23.29 -26.78
CA ALA A 33 -10.03 23.86 -25.50
C ALA A 33 -10.37 22.78 -24.45
N VAL A 34 -10.90 21.62 -24.87
CA VAL A 34 -11.25 20.52 -23.95
C VAL A 34 -10.03 19.70 -23.51
N THR A 35 -8.96 19.64 -24.33
CA THR A 35 -7.76 18.84 -24.02
C THR A 35 -6.75 19.53 -23.11
N THR A 36 -6.89 20.82 -22.81
CA THR A 36 -5.91 21.61 -22.03
C THR A 36 -6.21 21.71 -20.53
N THR A 37 -7.29 21.11 -20.03
CA THR A 37 -7.68 21.20 -18.60
C THR A 37 -7.31 19.99 -17.75
N ALA A 38 -6.74 18.93 -18.34
CA ALA A 38 -6.15 17.84 -17.56
C ALA A 38 -4.73 18.19 -17.08
N CYS A 39 -4.57 19.33 -16.40
CA CYS A 39 -3.39 19.55 -15.57
C CYS A 39 -3.54 18.61 -14.37
N HIS A 40 -3.01 17.39 -14.49
CA HIS A 40 -2.96 16.42 -13.40
C HIS A 40 -2.24 17.05 -12.22
N LYS A 41 -3.00 17.50 -11.23
CA LYS A 41 -2.44 18.02 -9.98
C LYS A 41 -1.63 16.90 -9.36
N LYS A 42 -0.31 17.06 -9.31
CA LYS A 42 0.59 16.15 -8.59
C LYS A 42 0.66 16.59 -7.14
N THR A 43 0.83 15.63 -6.23
CA THR A 43 1.12 15.95 -4.84
C THR A 43 2.48 16.65 -4.75
N SER A 44 2.70 17.43 -3.68
CA SER A 44 4.02 18.06 -3.46
C SER A 44 4.96 17.21 -2.61
N SER A 45 4.44 16.14 -2.00
CA SER A 45 5.23 15.13 -1.30
C SER A 45 6.00 14.26 -2.28
N ASP A 46 7.26 13.98 -1.96
CA ASP A 46 8.08 13.05 -2.72
C ASP A 46 9.01 12.27 -1.79
N PHE A 47 9.44 11.11 -2.27
CA PHE A 47 10.24 10.17 -1.51
C PHE A 47 11.08 9.29 -2.43
N ARG A 48 12.12 8.69 -1.83
CA ARG A 48 12.97 7.70 -2.46
C ARG A 48 12.90 6.39 -1.67
N LEU A 49 12.93 5.27 -2.38
CA LEU A 49 13.23 3.97 -1.82
C LEU A 49 14.72 3.70 -2.00
N GLU A 50 15.40 3.28 -0.94
CA GLU A 50 16.84 2.97 -1.01
C GLU A 50 17.12 1.69 -1.78
N ARG A 51 16.16 0.75 -1.75
CA ARG A 51 16.22 -0.53 -2.46
C ARG A 51 14.97 -0.77 -3.28
N TYR A 52 15.10 -1.58 -4.32
CA TYR A 52 13.99 -2.00 -5.18
C TYR A 52 13.36 -3.33 -4.76
N GLU A 53 14.11 -4.22 -4.12
CA GLU A 53 13.65 -5.56 -3.72
C GLU A 53 13.72 -5.72 -2.19
N TYR A 54 12.65 -6.27 -1.62
CA TYR A 54 12.45 -6.51 -0.19
C TYR A 54 11.88 -7.92 0.04
N ALA A 55 12.03 -8.42 1.25
CA ALA A 55 11.35 -9.63 1.72
C ALA A 55 10.08 -9.27 2.52
N PRO A 56 9.06 -10.15 2.56
CA PRO A 56 7.92 -10.01 3.46
C PRO A 56 8.38 -9.86 4.92
N GLY A 57 7.71 -9.00 5.69
CA GLY A 57 8.10 -8.70 7.08
C GLY A 57 9.18 -7.63 7.23
N GLU A 58 9.88 -7.24 6.16
CA GLU A 58 10.87 -6.16 6.24
C GLU A 58 10.22 -4.78 6.39
N THR A 59 10.91 -3.88 7.08
CA THR A 59 10.60 -2.44 7.05
C THR A 59 11.21 -1.81 5.81
N LEU A 60 10.44 -0.99 5.11
CA LEU A 60 10.90 -0.28 3.92
C LEU A 60 11.93 0.79 4.29
N ASP A 61 13.08 0.73 3.63
CA ASP A 61 14.13 1.75 3.72
C ASP A 61 13.77 2.92 2.80
N LEU A 62 13.07 3.90 3.36
CA LEU A 62 12.58 5.07 2.63
C LEU A 62 13.22 6.37 3.14
N ILE A 63 13.42 7.30 2.21
CA ILE A 63 13.83 8.67 2.51
C ILE A 63 12.71 9.62 2.09
N ASN A 64 12.12 10.33 3.06
CA ASN A 64 11.18 11.40 2.77
C ASN A 64 11.93 12.66 2.27
N LEU A 65 11.72 13.02 1.01
CA LEU A 65 12.33 14.21 0.39
C LEU A 65 11.54 15.49 0.71
N SER A 66 10.40 15.35 1.38
CA SER A 66 9.49 16.45 1.78
C SER A 66 9.30 16.54 3.30
N PRO A 67 10.38 16.61 4.11
CA PRO A 67 10.29 16.52 5.57
C PRO A 67 9.53 17.68 6.22
N LYS A 68 9.29 18.79 5.52
CA LYS A 68 8.50 19.91 6.07
C LYS A 68 6.99 19.60 6.16
N LYS A 69 6.52 18.52 5.54
CA LYS A 69 5.11 18.11 5.50
C LYS A 69 4.81 17.13 6.64
N ARG A 70 4.09 17.59 7.67
CA ARG A 70 3.82 16.78 8.88
C ARG A 70 2.62 15.84 8.77
N ASN A 71 1.66 16.17 7.91
CA ASN A 71 0.38 15.46 7.82
C ASN A 71 0.32 14.52 6.60
N GLN A 72 1.47 13.98 6.21
CA GLN A 72 1.55 13.06 5.09
C GLN A 72 0.84 11.75 5.43
N ILE A 73 0.29 11.12 4.42
CA ILE A 73 -0.29 9.79 4.52
C ILE A 73 0.48 8.88 3.60
N TRP A 74 0.86 7.74 4.13
CA TRP A 74 1.62 6.72 3.43
C TRP A 74 0.74 5.49 3.28
N GLU A 75 0.74 4.91 2.10
CA GLU A 75 -0.04 3.72 1.79
C GLU A 75 0.82 2.71 1.03
N ILE A 76 0.76 1.45 1.44
CA ILE A 76 1.31 0.32 0.67
C ILE A 76 0.16 -0.38 -0.01
N LEU A 77 0.25 -0.53 -1.32
CA LEU A 77 -0.63 -1.38 -2.12
C LEU A 77 0.05 -2.71 -2.42
N ASN A 78 -0.70 -3.78 -2.20
CA ASN A 78 -0.30 -5.14 -2.53
C ASN A 78 -0.43 -5.39 -4.06
N PRO A 79 0.08 -6.53 -4.57
CA PRO A 79 0.05 -6.84 -6.00
C PRO A 79 -1.36 -6.97 -6.59
N ASP A 80 -2.35 -7.25 -5.74
CA ASP A 80 -3.75 -7.33 -6.13
C ASP A 80 -4.43 -5.93 -6.20
N GLY A 81 -3.69 -4.87 -5.88
CA GLY A 81 -4.18 -3.48 -5.84
C GLY A 81 -4.93 -3.11 -4.56
N GLY A 82 -5.00 -4.03 -3.59
CA GLY A 82 -5.56 -3.78 -2.27
C GLY A 82 -4.60 -3.00 -1.37
N SER A 83 -5.15 -2.20 -0.46
CA SER A 83 -4.37 -1.48 0.56
C SER A 83 -3.94 -2.46 1.66
N ASP A 84 -2.64 -2.56 1.92
CA ASP A 84 -2.05 -3.43 2.94
C ASP A 84 -1.77 -2.65 4.24
N THR A 85 -1.29 -1.42 4.11
CA THR A 85 -0.92 -0.58 5.26
C THR A 85 -1.18 0.89 4.94
N VAL A 86 -1.80 1.61 5.87
CA VAL A 86 -2.02 3.06 5.78
C VAL A 86 -1.56 3.70 7.09
N VAL A 87 -0.62 4.65 7.01
CA VAL A 87 -0.07 5.32 8.20
C VAL A 87 0.03 6.82 7.96
N GLU A 88 -0.29 7.61 8.99
CA GLU A 88 -0.13 9.06 8.99
C GLU A 88 1.17 9.45 9.68
N GLY A 89 1.94 10.36 9.09
CA GLY A 89 3.15 10.89 9.71
C GLY A 89 4.21 11.36 8.71
N GLN A 90 5.19 12.08 9.24
CA GLN A 90 6.25 12.72 8.46
C GLN A 90 7.28 11.72 7.90
N ALA A 91 7.39 10.51 8.44
CA ALA A 91 8.23 9.42 7.90
C ALA A 91 7.97 8.16 8.75
N PRO A 92 6.78 7.53 8.63
CA PRO A 92 6.48 6.35 9.41
C PRO A 92 7.39 5.20 8.98
N GLN A 93 7.66 4.30 9.92
CA GLN A 93 8.18 2.98 9.58
C GLN A 93 7.05 2.20 8.89
N LEU A 94 7.28 1.82 7.64
CA LEU A 94 6.34 1.03 6.85
C LEU A 94 6.86 -0.41 6.81
N THR A 95 6.25 -1.28 7.60
CA THR A 95 6.62 -2.71 7.66
C THR A 95 5.70 -3.53 6.78
N LEU A 96 6.28 -4.35 5.91
CA LEU A 96 5.54 -5.25 5.04
C LEU A 96 4.88 -6.36 5.85
N ASN A 97 3.71 -6.80 5.41
CA ASN A 97 3.06 -7.96 6.00
C ASN A 97 3.97 -9.20 5.87
N VAL A 98 4.25 -9.91 6.97
CA VAL A 98 5.11 -11.11 6.96
C VAL A 98 4.49 -12.26 6.16
N LEU A 99 3.15 -12.29 6.08
CA LEU A 99 2.39 -13.20 5.21
C LEU A 99 2.01 -12.55 3.88
N GLY A 100 2.53 -11.36 3.58
CA GLY A 100 2.30 -10.66 2.31
C GLY A 100 2.74 -11.51 1.12
N LYS A 101 2.03 -11.41 -0.01
CA LYS A 101 2.31 -12.19 -1.22
C LYS A 101 3.60 -11.73 -1.90
N ASP A 102 4.18 -12.59 -2.71
CA ASP A 102 5.25 -12.20 -3.63
C ASP A 102 4.66 -11.39 -4.79
N GLY A 103 5.38 -10.38 -5.28
CA GLY A 103 4.96 -9.60 -6.45
C GLY A 103 5.42 -8.15 -6.44
N MET A 104 4.80 -7.35 -7.31
CA MET A 104 5.06 -5.92 -7.43
C MET A 104 4.12 -5.14 -6.51
N TYR A 105 4.71 -4.41 -5.56
CA TYR A 105 4.02 -3.55 -4.63
C TYR A 105 4.18 -2.09 -5.04
N THR A 106 3.32 -1.21 -4.51
CA THR A 106 3.41 0.24 -4.69
C THR A 106 3.36 0.95 -3.36
N VAL A 107 4.32 1.83 -3.08
CA VAL A 107 4.19 2.82 -2.00
C VAL A 107 3.63 4.10 -2.58
N ARG A 108 2.64 4.67 -1.91
CA ARG A 108 2.07 6.00 -2.21
C ARG A 108 2.30 6.92 -1.03
N VAL A 109 2.63 8.17 -1.33
CA VAL A 109 2.58 9.26 -0.35
C VAL A 109 1.61 10.34 -0.82
N PHE A 110 0.79 10.82 0.11
CA PHE A 110 -0.17 11.90 -0.07
C PHE A 110 0.18 13.05 0.88
N ASP A 111 -0.05 14.30 0.47
CA ASP A 111 0.18 15.45 1.37
C ASP A 111 -0.75 15.46 2.60
N ASN A 112 -1.94 14.86 2.49
CA ASN A 112 -3.00 14.80 3.52
C ASN A 112 -4.22 13.99 3.03
N LYS A 113 -5.21 13.80 3.92
CA LYS A 113 -6.48 13.07 3.66
C LYS A 113 -7.26 13.59 2.45
N LYS A 114 -7.23 14.90 2.19
CA LYS A 114 -7.95 15.51 1.06
C LYS A 114 -7.29 15.18 -0.28
N GLU A 115 -5.98 14.99 -0.31
CA GLU A 115 -5.29 14.52 -1.52
C GLU A 115 -5.46 13.01 -1.70
N MET A 116 -5.46 12.24 -0.60
CA MET A 116 -5.77 10.81 -0.63
C MET A 116 -7.16 10.53 -1.21
N SER A 117 -8.20 11.26 -0.77
CA SER A 117 -9.55 11.08 -1.31
C SER A 117 -9.70 11.46 -2.79
N LYS A 118 -8.72 12.17 -3.35
CA LYS A 118 -8.63 12.53 -4.76
C LYS A 118 -7.64 11.68 -5.54
N ASN A 119 -6.99 10.71 -4.88
CA ASN A 119 -5.93 9.89 -5.42
C ASN A 119 -4.79 10.72 -6.06
N ILE A 120 -4.36 11.78 -5.37
CA ILE A 120 -3.25 12.65 -5.79
C ILE A 120 -2.03 12.30 -4.95
N SER A 121 -1.14 11.48 -5.51
CA SER A 121 0.00 10.85 -4.83
C SER A 121 1.32 11.01 -5.60
N SER A 122 2.43 10.80 -4.89
CA SER A 122 3.70 10.38 -5.48
C SER A 122 3.82 8.89 -5.21
N GLU A 123 4.26 8.13 -6.20
CA GLU A 123 4.26 6.66 -6.15
C GLU A 123 5.62 6.10 -6.56
N LYS A 124 6.01 5.00 -5.94
CA LYS A 124 7.18 4.18 -6.32
C LYS A 124 6.79 2.72 -6.21
N THR A 125 7.19 1.93 -7.20
CA THR A 125 6.99 0.48 -7.21
C THR A 125 8.25 -0.22 -6.74
N PHE A 126 8.06 -1.37 -6.09
CA PHE A 126 9.14 -2.22 -5.59
C PHE A 126 8.69 -3.68 -5.64
N LYS A 127 9.66 -4.59 -5.65
CA LYS A 127 9.41 -6.03 -5.69
C LYS A 127 9.49 -6.62 -4.29
N VAL A 128 8.53 -7.47 -3.94
CA VAL A 128 8.58 -8.31 -2.74
C VAL A 128 8.71 -9.75 -3.18
N SER A 129 9.70 -10.47 -2.65
CA SER A 129 9.84 -11.90 -2.88
C SER A 129 10.62 -12.60 -1.78
N ALA A 130 10.24 -13.83 -1.45
CA ALA A 130 11.00 -14.67 -0.55
C ALA A 130 10.76 -16.17 -0.80
N GLN A 131 11.78 -16.97 -0.51
CA GLN A 131 11.58 -18.40 -0.30
C GLN A 131 10.84 -18.62 1.01
N ARG A 132 9.96 -19.63 1.06
CA ARG A 132 9.06 -19.87 2.20
C ARG A 132 9.09 -21.30 2.69
N GLY A 133 8.93 -21.46 3.99
CA GLY A 133 8.67 -22.73 4.65
C GLY A 133 7.32 -22.70 5.36
N ASN A 134 6.81 -23.88 5.69
CA ASN A 134 5.49 -23.99 6.31
C ASN A 134 5.65 -24.12 7.82
N VAL A 135 4.83 -23.38 8.56
CA VAL A 135 4.71 -23.49 10.00
C VAL A 135 3.29 -23.90 10.31
N ILE A 136 3.14 -25.06 10.92
CA ILE A 136 1.84 -25.62 11.29
C ILE A 136 1.73 -25.52 12.81
N ILE A 137 0.69 -24.83 13.28
CA ILE A 137 0.39 -24.68 14.71
C ILE A 137 -0.82 -25.55 15.03
N TYR A 138 -0.64 -26.53 15.91
CA TYR A 138 -1.68 -27.38 16.45
C TYR A 138 -2.24 -26.82 17.75
N THR A 139 -3.53 -27.04 17.98
CA THR A 139 -4.20 -26.70 19.23
C THR A 139 -5.25 -27.76 19.55
N ALA A 140 -5.55 -27.96 20.84
CA ALA A 140 -6.63 -28.86 21.25
C ALA A 140 -8.03 -28.22 21.17
N THR A 141 -8.15 -26.99 20.67
CA THR A 141 -9.43 -26.27 20.55
C THR A 141 -9.80 -25.98 19.11
N SER A 142 -11.09 -26.10 18.78
CA SER A 142 -11.65 -25.67 17.49
C SER A 142 -11.95 -24.17 17.42
N LYS A 143 -11.67 -23.41 18.49
CA LYS A 143 -11.90 -21.97 18.54
C LYS A 143 -10.75 -21.20 17.89
N SER A 144 -11.09 -20.03 17.34
CA SER A 144 -10.06 -19.11 16.87
C SER A 144 -9.24 -18.53 18.03
N PHE A 145 -7.98 -18.27 17.78
CA PHE A 145 -7.06 -17.67 18.75
C PHE A 145 -6.10 -16.68 18.06
N PRO A 146 -5.61 -15.65 18.79
CA PRO A 146 -4.63 -14.73 18.24
C PRO A 146 -3.26 -15.41 18.08
N VAL A 147 -2.63 -15.18 16.94
CA VAL A 147 -1.24 -15.56 16.65
C VAL A 147 -0.47 -14.31 16.24
N TYR A 148 0.57 -13.98 16.97
CA TYR A 148 1.51 -12.92 16.64
C TYR A 148 2.75 -13.52 15.98
N ILE A 149 3.06 -13.08 14.76
CA ILE A 149 4.28 -13.47 14.03
C ILE A 149 5.06 -12.18 13.77
N ASP A 150 6.25 -12.07 14.35
CA ASP A 150 7.08 -10.85 14.31
C ASP A 150 6.30 -9.58 14.71
N ASN A 151 5.50 -9.71 15.77
CA ASN A 151 4.59 -8.67 16.30
C ASN A 151 3.41 -8.29 15.39
N GLN A 152 3.18 -8.99 14.28
CA GLN A 152 2.00 -8.81 13.43
C GLN A 152 0.91 -9.81 13.85
N LEU A 153 -0.33 -9.33 14.00
CA LEU A 153 -1.46 -10.12 14.48
C LEU A 153 -2.16 -10.87 13.33
N PHE A 154 -2.34 -12.17 13.53
CA PHE A 154 -3.07 -13.09 12.68
C PHE A 154 -4.07 -13.91 13.52
N THR A 155 -4.97 -14.60 12.81
CA THR A 155 -5.93 -15.52 13.43
C THR A 155 -5.49 -16.95 13.19
N GLY A 156 -5.38 -17.72 14.26
CA GLY A 156 -5.19 -19.17 14.23
C GLY A 156 -6.51 -19.92 14.41
N TYR A 157 -6.52 -21.17 13.99
CA TYR A 157 -7.59 -22.14 14.13
C TYR A 157 -6.98 -23.51 14.47
N ASP A 158 -7.83 -24.53 14.63
CA ASP A 158 -7.35 -25.91 14.68
C ASP A 158 -6.54 -26.23 13.42
N GLU A 159 -5.32 -26.73 13.61
CA GLU A 159 -4.32 -26.98 12.57
C GLU A 159 -4.19 -25.84 11.54
N VAL A 160 -3.59 -24.71 11.94
CA VAL A 160 -3.36 -23.58 11.03
C VAL A 160 -1.96 -23.64 10.42
N GLU A 161 -1.88 -23.49 9.09
CA GLU A 161 -0.62 -23.39 8.34
C GLU A 161 -0.32 -21.93 7.96
N TYR A 162 0.90 -21.50 8.27
CA TYR A 162 1.47 -20.22 7.84
C TYR A 162 2.69 -20.44 6.95
N LYS A 163 2.75 -19.74 5.81
CA LYS A 163 3.90 -19.76 4.89
C LYS A 163 4.83 -18.59 5.16
N LEU A 164 5.80 -18.82 6.04
CA LEU A 164 6.73 -17.79 6.48
C LEU A 164 7.95 -17.72 5.55
N PRO A 165 8.50 -16.51 5.33
CA PRO A 165 9.76 -16.36 4.59
C PRO A 165 10.90 -17.06 5.33
N TYR A 166 12.01 -17.32 4.65
CA TYR A 166 13.20 -17.83 5.30
C TYR A 166 13.78 -16.79 6.26
N GLY A 167 14.21 -17.24 7.43
CA GLY A 167 14.68 -16.36 8.49
C GLY A 167 14.33 -16.85 9.88
N VAL A 168 14.58 -15.97 10.84
CA VAL A 168 14.24 -16.18 12.26
C VAL A 168 12.95 -15.43 12.56
N HIS A 169 11.98 -16.12 13.13
CA HIS A 169 10.66 -15.57 13.42
C HIS A 169 10.29 -15.76 14.89
N SER A 170 9.74 -14.72 15.50
CA SER A 170 9.09 -14.80 16.82
C SER A 170 7.63 -15.16 16.61
N ILE A 171 7.17 -16.24 17.24
CA ILE A 171 5.77 -16.67 17.19
C ILE A 171 5.22 -16.68 18.62
N LYS A 172 4.11 -15.96 18.82
CA LYS A 172 3.36 -15.97 20.07
C LYS A 172 1.91 -16.30 19.83
N ALA A 173 1.33 -17.23 20.56
CA ALA A 173 -0.09 -17.54 20.49
C ALA A 173 -0.62 -17.84 21.90
N SER A 174 -1.90 -17.55 22.12
CA SER A 174 -2.54 -17.87 23.39
C SER A 174 -4.00 -18.24 23.21
N CYS A 175 -4.47 -19.29 23.88
CA CYS A 175 -5.87 -19.70 23.83
C CYS A 175 -6.37 -20.26 25.17
N VAL A 176 -7.69 -20.40 25.31
CA VAL A 176 -8.34 -21.07 26.44
C VAL A 176 -9.27 -22.13 25.86
N TYR A 177 -8.99 -23.42 26.12
CA TYR A 177 -9.69 -24.52 25.44
C TYR A 177 -11.18 -24.60 25.81
N PHE A 178 -11.53 -24.30 27.07
CA PHE A 178 -12.90 -24.31 27.58
C PHE A 178 -13.15 -23.16 28.56
N SER A 179 -14.39 -22.69 28.69
CA SER A 179 -14.72 -21.55 29.56
C SER A 179 -14.29 -21.80 31.00
N GLY A 180 -13.45 -20.94 31.56
CA GLY A 180 -12.88 -21.08 32.91
C GLY A 180 -11.68 -22.02 33.02
N GLY A 181 -11.18 -22.57 31.90
CA GLY A 181 -9.95 -23.36 31.86
C GLY A 181 -8.67 -22.52 31.93
N PRO A 182 -7.49 -23.17 32.03
CA PRO A 182 -6.21 -22.48 31.98
C PRO A 182 -5.96 -21.83 30.62
N THR A 183 -5.11 -20.80 30.62
CA THR A 183 -4.60 -20.20 29.37
C THR A 183 -3.37 -20.98 28.91
N HIS A 184 -3.41 -21.42 27.66
CA HIS A 184 -2.35 -22.12 26.95
C HIS A 184 -1.56 -21.10 26.13
N ILE A 185 -0.23 -21.17 26.18
CA ILE A 185 0.65 -20.12 25.62
C ILE A 185 1.79 -20.77 24.85
N LEU A 186 1.94 -20.33 23.60
CA LEU A 186 3.12 -20.54 22.77
C LEU A 186 3.87 -19.21 22.73
N ASP A 187 5.13 -19.19 23.15
CA ASP A 187 6.05 -18.06 22.93
C ASP A 187 7.40 -18.66 22.54
N THR A 188 7.70 -18.63 21.25
CA THR A 188 8.85 -19.34 20.69
C THR A 188 9.53 -18.55 19.57
N ILE A 189 10.78 -18.90 19.32
CA ILE A 189 11.57 -18.42 18.20
C ILE A 189 11.87 -19.63 17.32
N ILE A 190 11.55 -19.52 16.03
CA ILE A 190 11.83 -20.56 15.06
C ILE A 190 12.76 -20.04 13.97
N THR A 191 13.47 -20.95 13.31
CA THR A 191 14.23 -20.67 12.10
C THR A 191 13.66 -21.46 10.94
N ILE A 192 13.35 -20.74 9.86
CA ILE A 192 12.93 -21.30 8.57
C ILE A 192 14.12 -21.19 7.62
N ASP A 193 14.69 -22.33 7.28
CA ASP A 193 15.90 -22.46 6.45
C ASP A 193 15.69 -23.31 5.20
N SER A 194 14.49 -23.83 5.03
CA SER A 194 14.12 -24.82 4.02
C SER A 194 12.61 -24.81 3.80
N PRO A 195 12.09 -25.39 2.71
CA PRO A 195 10.65 -25.47 2.46
C PRO A 195 9.97 -26.56 3.31
N SER A 196 10.66 -27.07 4.33
CA SER A 196 10.15 -28.13 5.20
C SER A 196 9.08 -27.60 6.15
N ASN A 197 8.26 -28.52 6.67
CA ASN A 197 7.26 -28.19 7.67
C ASN A 197 7.92 -28.10 9.05
N LYS A 198 7.63 -27.02 9.77
CA LYS A 198 7.88 -26.89 11.21
C LYS A 198 6.55 -27.03 11.93
N TYR A 199 6.52 -27.86 12.96
CA TYR A 199 5.32 -28.15 13.74
C TYR A 199 5.46 -27.55 15.13
N LEU A 200 4.46 -26.79 15.57
CA LEU A 200 4.38 -26.17 16.89
C LEU A 200 3.08 -26.62 17.57
N SER A 201 3.16 -26.92 18.88
CA SER A 201 1.98 -27.21 19.70
C SER A 201 1.69 -26.03 20.60
N LEU A 202 0.44 -25.59 20.65
CA LEU A 202 -0.06 -24.63 21.62
C LEU A 202 -0.60 -25.42 22.83
N ASP A 203 0.31 -25.77 23.75
CA ASP A 203 0.06 -26.56 24.97
C ASP A 203 -0.28 -25.73 26.20
#